data_AF-A0A7M4ATR4-F1
#
_entry.id   AF-A0A7M4ATR4-F1
#
_cell.length_a   1.000
_cell.length_b   1.000
_cell.length_c   1.000
_cell.angle_alpha   90.00
_cell.angle_beta   90.00
_cell.angle_gamma   90.00
#
_symmetry.space_group_name_H-M   'P 1'
#
loop_
_entity.id
_entity.type
_entity.pdbx_description
1 polymer ?
#
loop_
_entity_poly.entity_id
_entity_poly.type
_entity_poly.pdbx_seq_one_letter_code
_entity_poly.pdbx_strand_id
1 'polypeptide(L)'
;MGMGNEADAMGIVPLGEQDVPQFSRVLADSDLDGLFGAAVLKAFRPDAEVVFTHAAALRSGLVDHLVDRSTALVDLPFHPACGWYVDHHLTNRPDATAAALFEADGGTQHWEPTPSAARLAYELLAEITEM
;
A
#
# COMPACT_ATOMS: atom_id res chain seq x y z
N MET A 1 27.13 -26.37 -13.74
CA MET A 1 26.01 -25.75 -14.46
C MET A 1 25.16 -25.04 -13.42
N GLY A 2 25.44 -23.76 -13.17
CA GLY A 2 24.61 -22.92 -12.33
C GLY A 2 23.69 -22.14 -13.25
N MET A 3 22.39 -22.41 -13.20
CA MET A 3 21.37 -21.49 -13.69
C MET A 3 20.81 -20.80 -12.45
N GLY A 4 21.48 -19.72 -12.05
CA GLY A 4 20.90 -18.75 -11.14
C GLY A 4 19.74 -18.09 -11.85
N ASN A 5 18.58 -18.08 -11.19
CA ASN A 5 17.36 -17.47 -11.67
C ASN A 5 17.50 -15.94 -11.52
N GLU A 6 17.94 -15.25 -12.56
CA GLU A 6 18.07 -13.78 -12.61
C GLU A 6 16.70 -13.07 -12.74
N ALA A 7 15.77 -13.39 -11.84
CA ALA A 7 14.46 -12.73 -11.76
C ALA A 7 14.24 -11.98 -10.44
N ASP A 8 15.25 -11.92 -9.57
CA ASP A 8 15.10 -11.56 -8.16
C ASP A 8 16.12 -10.48 -7.76
N ALA A 9 15.91 -9.23 -8.22
CA ALA A 9 16.46 -7.97 -7.69
C ALA A 9 16.19 -6.79 -8.64
N MET A 10 14.93 -6.51 -8.99
CA MET A 10 14.57 -5.12 -9.30
C MET A 10 14.20 -4.50 -7.97
N GLY A 11 15.10 -3.69 -7.40
CA GLY A 11 14.82 -2.98 -6.14
C GLY A 11 13.58 -2.10 -6.27
N ILE A 12 12.95 -1.80 -5.13
CA ILE A 12 11.83 -0.86 -5.09
C ILE A 12 12.32 0.49 -5.60
N VAL A 13 11.61 1.01 -6.61
CA VAL A 13 11.92 2.31 -7.21
C VAL A 13 11.20 3.37 -6.40
N PRO A 14 11.93 4.34 -5.79
CA PRO A 14 11.30 5.46 -5.09
C PRO A 14 10.41 6.27 -6.04
N LEU A 15 9.31 6.79 -5.51
CA LEU A 15 8.38 7.65 -6.23
C LEU A 15 8.87 9.10 -6.21
N GLY A 16 8.67 9.82 -7.32
CA GLY A 16 8.71 11.28 -7.32
C GLY A 16 7.44 11.85 -6.69
N GLU A 17 7.49 13.09 -6.22
CA GLU A 17 6.36 13.74 -5.53
C GLU A 17 5.07 13.74 -6.37
N GLN A 18 5.19 13.95 -7.68
CA GLN A 18 4.06 13.91 -8.62
C GLN A 18 3.52 12.50 -8.90
N ASP A 19 4.30 11.46 -8.59
CA ASP A 19 3.96 10.05 -8.87
C ASP A 19 3.27 9.40 -7.66
N VAL A 20 3.28 10.06 -6.49
CA VAL A 20 2.55 9.58 -5.31
C VAL A 20 1.03 9.76 -5.52
N PRO A 21 0.24 8.70 -5.39
CA PRO A 21 -1.22 8.81 -5.48
C PRO A 21 -1.80 9.83 -4.49
N GLN A 22 -2.84 10.55 -4.93
CA GLN A 22 -3.58 11.45 -4.05
C GLN A 22 -4.40 10.64 -3.03
N PHE A 23 -4.26 10.96 -1.75
CA PHE A 23 -4.99 10.38 -0.63
C PHE A 23 -5.23 11.43 0.45
N SER A 24 -6.39 11.39 1.09
CA SER A 24 -6.72 12.17 2.29
C SER A 24 -6.91 11.29 3.52
N ARG A 25 -6.97 9.97 3.34
CA ARG A 25 -7.07 8.98 4.40
C ARG A 25 -6.05 7.87 4.20
N VAL A 26 -5.47 7.40 5.30
CA VAL A 26 -4.74 6.14 5.40
C VAL A 26 -5.56 5.19 6.28
N LEU A 27 -5.99 4.07 5.72
CA LEU A 27 -6.58 2.96 6.46
C LEU A 27 -5.53 1.86 6.56
N ALA A 28 -5.06 1.57 7.78
CA ALA A 28 -3.94 0.66 8.01
C ALA A 28 -4.29 -0.46 8.99
N ASP A 29 -3.58 -1.60 8.94
CA ASP A 29 -3.66 -2.57 10.02
C ASP A 29 -3.15 -1.94 11.33
N SER A 30 -3.71 -2.41 12.43
CA SER A 30 -3.50 -1.88 13.78
C SER A 30 -2.29 -2.49 14.51
N ASP A 31 -1.49 -3.29 13.81
CA ASP A 31 -0.25 -3.82 14.34
C ASP A 31 0.92 -2.84 14.15
N LEU A 32 2.14 -3.30 14.42
CA LEU A 32 3.32 -2.45 14.33
C LEU A 32 3.68 -2.08 12.87
N ASP A 33 3.42 -2.97 11.91
CA ASP A 33 3.78 -2.75 10.51
C ASP A 33 2.81 -1.74 9.88
N GLY A 34 1.51 -1.94 10.08
CA GLY A 34 0.50 -0.97 9.66
C GLY A 34 0.66 0.40 10.33
N LEU A 35 1.02 0.45 11.62
CA LEU A 35 1.32 1.71 12.33
C LEU A 35 2.47 2.48 11.67
N PHE A 36 3.60 1.83 11.42
CA PHE A 36 4.76 2.50 10.82
C PHE A 36 4.51 2.86 9.35
N GLY A 37 3.83 1.99 8.58
CA GLY A 37 3.45 2.31 7.21
C GLY A 37 2.54 3.55 7.15
N ALA A 38 1.56 3.66 8.06
CA ALA A 38 0.73 4.85 8.16
C ALA A 38 1.53 6.11 8.58
N ALA A 39 2.51 5.97 9.49
CA ALA A 39 3.36 7.06 9.90
C ALA A 39 4.23 7.60 8.74
N VAL A 40 4.77 6.70 7.90
CA VAL A 40 5.54 7.06 6.70
C VAL A 40 4.68 7.86 5.72
N LEU A 41 3.48 7.36 5.37
CA LEU A 41 2.57 8.07 4.47
C LEU A 41 2.14 9.44 5.04
N LYS A 42 1.92 9.52 6.35
CA LYS A 42 1.57 10.77 7.03
C LYS A 42 2.74 11.76 7.09
N ALA A 43 3.99 11.30 7.14
CA ALA A 43 5.15 12.17 7.05
C ALA A 43 5.20 12.90 5.70
N PHE A 44 4.82 12.22 4.60
CA PHE A 44 4.67 12.84 3.28
C PHE A 44 3.43 13.76 3.20
N ARG A 45 2.28 13.32 3.73
CA ARG A 45 1.05 14.12 3.74
C ARG A 45 0.49 14.30 5.17
N PRO A 46 0.96 15.32 5.92
CA PRO A 46 0.64 15.49 7.35
C PRO A 46 -0.85 15.62 7.67
N ASP A 47 -1.63 16.19 6.75
CA ASP A 47 -3.06 16.41 6.91
C ASP A 47 -3.92 15.16 6.69
N ALA A 48 -3.34 14.03 6.24
CA ALA A 48 -4.09 12.81 6.02
C ALA A 48 -4.66 12.23 7.34
N GLU A 49 -5.94 11.88 7.33
CA GLU A 49 -6.58 11.13 8.42
C GLU A 49 -5.97 9.73 8.50
N VAL A 50 -5.69 9.22 9.70
CA VAL A 50 -5.24 7.84 9.89
C VAL A 50 -6.29 7.08 10.70
N VAL A 51 -6.75 5.96 10.15
CA VAL A 51 -7.67 5.04 10.81
C VAL A 51 -7.02 3.67 10.86
N PHE A 52 -7.00 3.06 12.05
CA PHE A 52 -6.53 1.70 12.23
C PHE A 52 -7.71 0.73 12.25
N THR A 53 -7.53 -0.41 11.59
CA THR A 53 -8.51 -1.50 11.58
C THR A 53 -7.77 -2.85 11.58
N HIS A 54 -8.51 -3.92 11.32
CA HIS A 54 -7.95 -5.25 11.16
C HIS A 54 -8.44 -5.87 9.86
N ALA A 55 -7.63 -6.78 9.31
CA ALA A 55 -7.95 -7.50 8.08
C ALA A 55 -9.32 -8.19 8.08
N ALA A 56 -9.80 -8.69 9.23
CA ALA A 56 -11.13 -9.31 9.35
C ALA A 56 -12.28 -8.29 9.21
N ALA A 57 -12.12 -7.07 9.71
CA ALA A 57 -13.13 -6.02 9.60
C ALA A 57 -13.27 -5.53 8.15
N LEU A 58 -12.15 -5.39 7.43
CA LEU A 58 -12.17 -5.05 6.01
C LEU A 58 -12.81 -6.17 5.17
N ARG A 59 -12.41 -7.44 5.38
CA ARG A 59 -13.00 -8.58 4.64
C ARG A 59 -14.49 -8.77 4.86
N SER A 60 -15.01 -8.37 6.03
CA SER A 60 -16.44 -8.50 6.36
C SER A 60 -17.28 -7.30 5.91
N GLY A 61 -16.66 -6.29 5.31
CA GLY A 61 -17.33 -5.08 4.84
C GLY A 61 -17.65 -4.05 5.93
N LEU A 62 -17.19 -4.27 7.17
CA LEU A 62 -17.53 -3.39 8.31
C LEU A 62 -16.95 -1.98 8.15
N VAL A 63 -15.88 -1.84 7.37
CA VAL A 63 -15.17 -0.58 7.14
C VAL A 63 -15.23 -0.10 5.68
N ASP A 64 -16.08 -0.69 4.83
CA ASP A 64 -16.18 -0.31 3.40
C ASP A 64 -16.54 1.17 3.22
N HIS A 65 -17.31 1.72 4.15
CA HIS A 65 -17.66 3.15 4.18
C HIS A 65 -16.46 4.09 4.39
N LEU A 66 -15.30 3.56 4.78
CA LEU A 66 -14.03 4.29 4.90
C LEU A 66 -13.15 4.17 3.65
N VAL A 67 -13.49 3.32 2.68
CA VAL A 67 -12.64 3.03 1.53
C VAL A 67 -13.19 3.65 0.26
N ASP A 68 -12.44 4.60 -0.28
CA ASP A 68 -12.70 5.26 -1.55
C ASP A 68 -11.39 5.57 -2.30
N ARG A 69 -11.50 6.21 -3.46
CA ARG A 69 -10.34 6.59 -4.30
C ARG A 69 -9.39 7.60 -3.65
N SER A 70 -9.75 8.18 -2.51
CA SER A 70 -8.89 9.05 -1.69
C SER A 70 -8.27 8.33 -0.50
N THR A 71 -8.45 7.01 -0.40
CA THR A 71 -7.97 6.18 0.70
C THR A 71 -6.73 5.38 0.26
N ALA A 72 -5.62 5.57 0.98
CA ALA A 72 -4.49 4.67 0.93
C ALA A 72 -4.72 3.51 1.91
N LEU A 73 -4.56 2.28 1.42
CA LEU A 73 -4.76 1.06 2.19
C LEU A 73 -3.38 0.43 2.44
N VAL A 74 -3.02 0.28 3.72
CA VAL A 74 -1.68 -0.16 4.14
C VAL A 74 -1.78 -1.43 4.97
N ASP A 75 -1.04 -2.46 4.56
CA ASP A 75 -0.93 -3.74 5.28
C ASP A 75 -2.28 -4.45 5.54
N LEU A 76 -3.25 -4.22 4.67
CA LEU A 76 -4.60 -4.79 4.78
C LEU A 76 -4.94 -5.60 3.52
N PRO A 77 -5.98 -6.44 3.57
CA PRO A 77 -6.46 -7.16 2.39
C PRO A 77 -6.87 -6.21 1.26
N PHE A 78 -6.54 -6.54 0.01
CA PHE A 78 -6.90 -5.73 -1.14
C PHE A 78 -8.40 -5.38 -1.18
N HIS A 79 -8.70 -4.09 -1.42
CA HIS A 79 -10.06 -3.59 -1.62
C HIS A 79 -10.11 -2.71 -2.88
N PRO A 80 -10.88 -3.08 -3.92
CA PRO A 80 -10.78 -2.48 -5.25
C PRO A 80 -11.22 -1.02 -5.31
N ALA A 81 -11.89 -0.50 -4.29
CA ALA A 81 -12.31 0.90 -4.23
C ALA A 81 -11.23 1.87 -3.70
N CYS A 82 -10.12 1.39 -3.12
CA CYS A 82 -9.09 2.28 -2.57
C CYS A 82 -8.34 3.06 -3.67
N GLY A 83 -7.73 4.20 -3.35
CA GLY A 83 -6.90 4.94 -4.31
C GLY A 83 -5.52 4.32 -4.46
N TRP A 84 -4.95 3.91 -3.34
CA TRP A 84 -3.59 3.39 -3.27
C TRP A 84 -3.54 2.14 -2.40
N TYR A 85 -2.96 1.06 -2.91
CA TYR A 85 -2.80 -0.19 -2.19
C TYR A 85 -1.31 -0.48 -1.94
N VAL A 86 -0.91 -0.56 -0.68
CA VAL A 86 0.48 -0.80 -0.23
C VAL A 86 0.50 -2.00 0.72
N ASP A 87 1.01 -3.14 0.27
CA ASP A 87 1.01 -4.38 1.04
C ASP A 87 2.14 -5.32 0.60
N HIS A 88 2.38 -6.38 1.37
CA HIS A 88 3.42 -7.38 1.12
C HIS A 88 2.92 -8.83 1.32
N HIS A 89 1.70 -9.01 1.86
CA HIS A 89 1.14 -10.32 2.12
C HIS A 89 0.73 -11.04 0.83
N LEU A 90 1.29 -12.24 0.58
CA LEU A 90 0.97 -13.03 -0.63
C LEU A 90 -0.51 -13.37 -0.74
N THR A 91 -1.18 -13.61 0.39
CA THR A 91 -2.62 -13.94 0.44
C THR A 91 -3.53 -12.77 0.11
N ASN A 92 -3.01 -11.54 0.14
CA ASN A 92 -3.77 -10.33 -0.15
C ASN A 92 -3.53 -9.81 -1.57
N ARG A 93 -2.50 -10.31 -2.26
CA ARG A 93 -2.12 -9.86 -3.61
C ARG A 93 -3.31 -10.05 -4.58
N PRO A 94 -3.77 -8.99 -5.27
CA PRO A 94 -4.80 -9.14 -6.29
C PRO A 94 -4.29 -10.03 -7.43
N ASP A 95 -5.18 -10.84 -8.00
CA ASP A 95 -4.86 -11.56 -9.22
C ASP A 95 -4.69 -10.59 -10.41
N ALA A 96 -4.13 -11.08 -11.51
CA ALA A 96 -3.83 -10.24 -12.68
C ALA A 96 -5.07 -9.54 -13.27
N THR A 97 -6.26 -10.14 -13.16
CA THR A 97 -7.50 -9.54 -13.66
C THR A 97 -7.95 -8.42 -12.74
N ALA A 98 -7.96 -8.66 -11.42
CA ALA A 98 -8.31 -7.66 -10.42
C ALA A 98 -7.33 -6.46 -10.44
N ALA A 99 -6.03 -6.73 -10.57
CA ALA A 99 -4.98 -5.74 -10.74
C ALA A 99 -5.21 -4.84 -11.96
N ALA A 100 -5.44 -5.42 -13.13
CA ALA A 100 -5.67 -4.66 -14.36
C ALA A 100 -6.95 -3.81 -14.30
N LEU A 101 -8.02 -4.33 -13.70
CA LEU A 101 -9.26 -3.57 -13.49
C LEU A 101 -9.06 -2.42 -12.50
N PHE A 102 -8.30 -2.66 -11.43
CA PHE A 102 -7.98 -1.66 -10.42
C PHE A 102 -7.19 -0.49 -11.02
N GLU A 103 -6.15 -0.78 -11.80
CA GLU A 103 -5.36 0.24 -12.49
C GLU A 103 -6.17 1.01 -13.55
N ALA A 104 -7.01 0.30 -14.31
CA ALA A 104 -7.88 0.92 -15.31
C ALA A 104 -8.92 1.87 -14.69
N ASP A 105 -9.31 1.64 -13.43
CA ASP A 105 -10.25 2.48 -12.67
C ASP A 105 -9.54 3.55 -11.81
N GLY A 106 -8.25 3.80 -12.08
CA GLY A 106 -7.46 4.85 -11.43
C GLY A 106 -6.87 4.47 -10.07
N GLY A 107 -6.91 3.20 -9.69
CA GLY A 107 -6.17 2.67 -8.55
C GLY A 107 -4.68 2.53 -8.85
N THR A 108 -3.85 2.69 -7.83
CA THR A 108 -2.41 2.41 -7.91
C THR A 108 -2.05 1.35 -6.89
N GLN A 109 -1.28 0.33 -7.29
CA GLN A 109 -0.83 -0.73 -6.39
C GLN A 109 0.69 -0.72 -6.28
N HIS A 110 1.18 -0.87 -5.06
CA HIS A 110 2.52 -1.33 -4.77
C HIS A 110 2.38 -2.53 -3.85
N TRP A 111 2.54 -3.70 -4.44
CA TRP A 111 2.64 -4.94 -3.72
C TRP A 111 4.00 -5.54 -4.02
N GLU A 112 4.82 -5.75 -3.00
CA GLU A 112 6.16 -6.33 -3.15
C GLU A 112 6.44 -7.31 -2.02
N PRO A 113 7.22 -8.38 -2.24
CA PRO A 113 7.55 -9.36 -1.21
C PRO A 113 8.63 -8.83 -0.24
N THR A 114 8.42 -7.63 0.30
CA THR A 114 9.27 -7.01 1.31
C THR A 114 9.07 -7.66 2.68
N PRO A 115 10.04 -7.50 3.61
CA PRO A 115 9.86 -7.97 4.98
C PRO A 115 8.67 -7.36 5.73
N SER A 116 8.16 -6.21 5.28
CA SER A 116 7.07 -5.47 5.92
C SER A 116 6.46 -4.45 4.95
N ALA A 117 5.19 -4.08 5.16
CA ALA A 117 4.51 -3.00 4.43
C ALA A 117 5.11 -1.62 4.75
N ALA A 118 5.53 -1.38 6.00
CA ALA A 118 6.24 -0.17 6.39
C ALA A 118 7.58 0.00 5.65
N ARG A 119 8.32 -1.11 5.42
CA ARG A 119 9.53 -1.09 4.61
C ARG A 119 9.22 -0.67 3.18
N LEU A 120 8.19 -1.25 2.57
CA LEU A 120 7.76 -0.89 1.22
C LEU A 120 7.35 0.60 1.16
N ALA A 121 6.52 1.06 2.09
CA ALA A 121 6.13 2.47 2.19
C ALA A 121 7.33 3.41 2.31
N TYR A 122 8.31 3.06 3.16
CA TYR A 122 9.54 3.85 3.31
C TYR A 122 10.33 3.91 2.01
N GLU A 123 10.55 2.78 1.34
CA GLU A 123 11.33 2.77 0.09
C GLU A 123 10.65 3.54 -1.04
N LEU A 124 9.31 3.49 -1.11
CA LEU A 124 8.53 4.27 -2.07
C LEU A 124 8.65 5.78 -1.84
N LEU A 125 8.80 6.24 -0.59
CA LEU A 125 8.78 7.65 -0.24
C LEU A 125 10.15 8.21 0.21
N ALA A 126 11.21 7.39 0.13
CA ALA A 126 12.53 7.68 0.69
C ALA A 126 13.19 8.95 0.13
N GLU A 127 12.89 9.33 -1.12
CA GLU A 127 13.50 10.49 -1.78
C GLU A 127 12.72 11.80 -1.59
N ILE A 128 11.50 11.72 -1.06
CA ILE A 128 10.55 12.84 -0.98
C ILE A 128 10.02 13.08 0.43
N THR A 129 10.50 12.33 1.42
CA THR A 129 10.14 12.49 2.83
C THR A 129 11.41 12.61 3.66
N GLU A 130 11.50 13.65 4.49
CA GLU A 130 12.57 13.76 5.48
C GLU A 130 12.20 12.92 6.71
N MET A 131 12.78 11.71 6.80
CA MET A 131 12.58 10.76 7.91
C MET A 131 13.89 10.39 8.60
#